data_AF-A0A3L6J9I7-F1
#
_entry.id   AF-A0A3L6J9I7-F1
#
_cell.length_a   1.000
_cell.length_b   1.000
_cell.length_c   1.000
_cell.angle_alpha   90.00
_cell.angle_beta   90.00
_cell.angle_gamma   90.00
#
_symmetry.space_group_name_H-M   'P 1'
#
loop_
_entity.id
_entity.type
_entity.pdbx_description
1 polymer ?
#
loop_
_entity_poly.entity_id
_entity_poly.type
_entity_poly.pdbx_seq_one_letter_code
_entity_poly.pdbx_strand_id
1 'polypeptide(L)'
;MMGGGILLQIDFIAWLRGIPDWLYGVIRWIYGIIYALFTWVWGLFVWIWAVVIDSFWFLFKAILFPGLIFVVLGIIFAVWFTRKTWGRVQARRGPFHIGKYGGLQLFADAIKLVAKETIIPDKAKRWMYRVLPSLLLIAVLIPFAFIPWDNNSFIADLSVSLVLTFAFLTVVPVVSVLAGWTSGSKYTLIG
;
A
#
# COMPACT_ATOMS: atom_id res chain seq x y z
N MET A 1 91.74 0.67 4.78
CA MET A 1 91.34 -0.30 5.83
C MET A 1 90.19 0.31 6.60
N MET A 2 89.10 -0.46 6.66
CA MET A 2 88.02 -0.40 7.64
C MET A 2 87.17 0.88 7.69
N GLY A 3 85.96 0.75 7.15
CA GLY A 3 84.90 1.72 7.29
C GLY A 3 84.67 2.06 8.75
N GLY A 4 84.73 3.36 9.05
CA GLY A 4 84.34 3.91 10.34
C GLY A 4 82.87 3.60 10.56
N GLY A 5 82.60 2.65 11.44
CA GLY A 5 81.26 2.40 11.94
C GLY A 5 80.75 3.66 12.62
N ILE A 6 79.90 4.41 11.92
CA ILE A 6 78.97 5.34 12.54
C ILE A 6 78.09 4.44 13.40
N LEU A 7 78.45 4.29 14.67
CA LEU A 7 77.53 3.78 15.68
C LEU A 7 76.25 4.58 15.48
N LEU A 8 75.16 3.89 15.17
CA LEU A 8 73.81 4.46 15.17
C LEU A 8 73.56 4.92 16.60
N GLN A 9 74.05 6.11 16.95
CA GLN A 9 73.75 6.78 18.20
C GLN A 9 72.30 7.19 18.05
N ILE A 10 71.41 6.30 18.49
CA ILE A 10 69.98 6.55 18.55
C ILE A 10 69.86 7.80 19.41
N ASP A 11 69.56 8.92 18.77
CA ASP A 11 69.48 10.21 19.43
C ASP A 11 68.19 10.19 20.27
N PHE A 12 68.31 9.67 21.49
CA PHE A 12 67.20 9.35 22.38
C PHE A 12 66.30 10.57 22.61
N ILE A 13 66.90 11.77 22.62
CA ILE A 13 66.21 13.05 22.74
C ILE A 13 65.43 13.39 21.46
N ALA A 14 65.95 13.09 20.27
CA ALA A 14 65.22 13.26 19.02
C ALA A 14 64.04 12.28 18.90
N TRP A 15 64.22 11.03 19.36
CA TRP A 15 63.14 10.05 19.46
C TRP A 15 62.05 10.49 20.44
N LEU A 16 62.43 11.03 21.61
CA LEU A 16 61.49 11.54 22.61
C LEU A 16 60.62 12.70 22.08
N ARG A 17 61.18 13.56 21.21
CA ARG A 17 60.44 14.66 20.57
C ARG A 17 59.40 14.20 19.54
N GLY A 18 59.51 12.97 19.01
CA GLY A 18 58.52 12.39 18.08
C GLY A 18 57.32 11.72 18.77
N ILE A 19 57.40 11.49 20.08
CA ILE A 19 56.33 10.85 20.87
C ILE A 19 55.01 11.65 20.85
N PRO A 20 54.99 13.00 20.97
CA PRO A 20 53.75 13.78 20.92
C PRO A 20 53.00 13.65 19.59
N ASP A 21 53.71 13.66 18.45
CA ASP A 21 53.11 13.51 17.12
C ASP A 21 52.55 12.10 16.91
N TRP A 22 53.26 11.08 17.40
CA TRP A 22 52.76 9.70 17.41
C TRP A 22 51.50 9.57 18.27
N LEU A 23 51.49 10.17 19.47
CA LEU A 23 50.37 10.14 20.40
C LEU A 23 49.14 10.85 19.81
N TYR A 24 49.34 11.98 19.13
CA TYR A 24 48.29 12.67 18.39
C TYR A 24 47.75 11.82 17.22
N GLY A 25 48.63 11.10 16.51
CA GLY A 25 48.24 10.13 15.49
C GLY A 25 47.39 8.99 16.04
N VAL A 26 47.76 8.42 17.19
CA VAL A 26 47.01 7.35 17.88
C VAL A 26 45.66 7.86 18.37
N ILE A 27 45.60 9.04 18.99
CA ILE A 27 44.34 9.64 19.45
C ILE A 27 43.40 9.92 18.27
N ARG A 28 43.93 10.44 17.16
CA ARG A 28 43.16 10.67 15.93
C ARG A 28 42.66 9.35 15.33
N TRP A 29 43.46 8.29 15.36
CA TRP A 29 43.05 6.96 14.90
C TRP A 29 41.93 6.37 15.77
N ILE A 30 42.05 6.44 17.10
CA ILE A 30 41.00 5.99 18.03
C ILE A 30 39.72 6.80 17.85
N TYR A 31 39.83 8.12 17.76
CA TYR A 31 38.68 9.00 17.48
C TYR A 31 38.03 8.64 16.14
N GLY A 32 38.82 8.36 15.11
CA GLY A 32 38.33 7.92 13.80
C GLY A 32 37.56 6.60 13.88
N ILE A 33 38.03 5.63 14.66
CA ILE A 33 37.34 4.35 14.88
C ILE A 33 36.02 4.56 15.63
N ILE A 34 36.04 5.34 16.72
CA ILE A 34 34.85 5.64 17.50
C ILE A 34 33.81 6.37 16.65
N TYR A 35 34.25 7.36 15.85
CA TYR A 35 33.39 8.10 14.94
C TYR A 35 32.82 7.22 13.82
N ALA A 36 33.63 6.32 13.24
CA ALA A 36 33.17 5.36 12.24
C ALA A 36 32.13 4.39 12.81
N LEU A 37 32.35 3.89 14.03
CA LEU A 37 31.39 3.01 14.71
C LEU A 37 30.09 3.75 15.03
N PHE A 38 30.18 4.98 15.55
CA PHE A 38 29.01 5.80 15.84
C PHE A 38 28.19 6.13 14.60
N THR A 39 28.83 6.52 13.50
CA THR A 39 28.13 6.81 12.24
C THR A 39 27.51 5.57 11.62
N TRP A 40 28.14 4.39 11.77
CA TRP A 40 27.55 3.12 11.34
C TRP A 40 26.30 2.76 12.15
N VAL A 41 26.36 2.83 13.48
CA VAL A 41 25.20 2.58 14.36
C VAL A 41 24.08 3.58 14.11
N TRP A 42 24.43 4.86 13.97
CA TRP A 42 23.48 5.91 13.68
C TRP A 42 22.83 5.72 12.30
N GLY A 43 23.61 5.34 11.29
CA GLY A 43 23.11 5.02 9.95
C GLY A 43 22.13 3.86 9.96
N LEU A 44 22.41 2.80 10.73
CA LEU A 44 21.46 1.70 10.93
C LEU A 44 20.18 2.16 11.60
N PHE A 45 20.27 2.99 12.64
CA PHE A 45 19.09 3.54 13.31
C PHE A 45 18.23 4.39 12.38
N VAL A 46 18.84 5.28 11.60
CA VAL A 46 18.16 6.10 10.59
C VAL A 46 17.51 5.22 9.52
N TRP A 47 18.22 4.19 9.04
CA TRP A 47 17.68 3.26 8.05
C TRP A 47 16.45 2.50 8.59
N ILE A 48 16.53 1.95 9.80
CA ILE A 48 15.41 1.26 10.45
C ILE A 48 14.22 2.21 10.61
N TRP A 49 14.47 3.44 11.09
CA TRP A 49 13.41 4.44 11.26
C TRP A 49 12.77 4.85 9.94
N ALA A 50 13.56 5.03 8.88
CA ALA A 50 13.03 5.33 7.55
C ALA A 50 12.11 4.22 7.04
N VAL A 51 12.53 2.96 7.14
CA VAL A 51 11.71 1.80 6.71
C VAL A 51 10.37 1.73 7.46
N VAL A 52 10.38 1.99 8.77
CA VAL A 52 9.17 2.00 9.59
C VAL A 52 8.22 3.12 9.15
N ILE A 53 8.74 4.34 8.92
CA ILE A 53 7.95 5.49 8.50
C ILE A 53 7.37 5.28 7.09
N ASP A 54 8.18 4.78 6.16
CA ASP A 54 7.75 4.52 4.78
C ASP A 54 6.66 3.45 4.73
N SER A 55 6.82 2.37 5.51
CA SER A 55 5.82 1.30 5.62
C SER A 55 4.50 1.81 6.24
N PHE A 56 4.60 2.64 7.28
CA PHE A 56 3.43 3.28 7.88
C PHE A 56 2.70 4.19 6.89
N TRP A 57 3.45 5.00 6.13
CA TRP A 57 2.89 5.90 5.14
C TRP A 57 2.23 5.15 3.98
N PHE A 58 2.81 4.04 3.54
CA PHE A 58 2.20 3.14 2.56
C PHE A 58 0.86 2.58 3.05
N LEU A 59 0.81 2.04 4.28
CA LEU A 59 -0.42 1.52 4.87
C LEU A 59 -1.47 2.61 5.06
N PHE A 60 -1.06 3.80 5.49
CA PHE A 60 -1.94 4.95 5.64
C PHE A 60 -2.58 5.34 4.30
N LYS A 61 -1.78 5.46 3.23
CA LYS A 61 -2.27 5.74 1.88
C LYS A 61 -3.21 4.65 1.35
N ALA A 62 -2.87 3.38 1.58
CA ALA A 62 -3.65 2.23 1.12
C ALA A 62 -5.00 2.06 1.86
N ILE A 63 -5.11 2.55 3.10
CA ILE A 63 -6.34 2.42 3.91
C ILE A 63 -7.19 3.69 3.82
N LEU A 64 -6.62 4.87 4.06
CA LEU A 64 -7.37 6.12 4.29
C LEU A 64 -7.64 6.88 3.00
N PHE A 65 -6.60 7.45 2.38
CA PHE A 65 -6.71 8.21 1.14
C PHE A 65 -5.43 8.05 0.33
N PRO A 66 -5.51 7.65 -0.95
CA PRO A 66 -6.71 7.41 -1.77
C PRO A 66 -7.25 5.96 -1.74
N GLY A 67 -6.86 5.20 -0.73
CA GLY A 67 -7.13 3.76 -0.60
C GLY A 67 -8.58 3.33 -0.35
N LEU A 68 -8.74 2.19 0.35
CA LEU A 68 -10.02 1.47 0.47
C LEU A 68 -11.17 2.30 1.05
N ILE A 69 -10.93 3.07 2.13
CA ILE A 69 -11.98 3.85 2.79
C ILE A 69 -12.53 4.91 1.83
N PHE A 70 -11.65 5.58 1.09
CA PHE A 70 -12.05 6.57 0.11
C PHE A 70 -12.95 5.97 -0.99
N VAL A 71 -12.55 4.82 -1.55
CA VAL A 71 -13.34 4.12 -2.58
C VAL A 71 -14.71 3.70 -2.03
N VAL A 72 -14.76 3.11 -0.83
CA VAL A 72 -16.03 2.68 -0.21
C VAL A 72 -16.95 3.87 0.07
N LEU A 73 -16.43 4.96 0.61
CA LEU A 73 -17.21 6.19 0.83
C LEU A 73 -17.71 6.78 -0.49
N GLY A 74 -16.89 6.77 -1.54
CA GLY A 74 -17.27 7.17 -2.88
C GLY A 74 -18.42 6.34 -3.45
N ILE A 75 -18.37 5.01 -3.29
CA ILE A 75 -19.45 4.10 -3.70
C ILE A 75 -20.74 4.40 -2.93
N ILE A 76 -20.65 4.56 -1.60
CA ILE A 76 -21.80 4.90 -0.77
C ILE A 76 -22.42 6.22 -1.25
N PHE A 77 -21.60 7.24 -1.47
CA PHE A 77 -22.08 8.52 -1.97
C PHE A 77 -22.71 8.39 -3.36
N ALA A 78 -22.08 7.66 -4.28
CA ALA A 78 -22.57 7.46 -5.64
C ALA A 78 -23.94 6.76 -5.67
N VAL A 79 -24.14 5.71 -4.87
CA VAL A 79 -25.43 5.00 -4.80
C VAL A 79 -26.52 5.88 -4.15
N TRP A 80 -26.17 6.64 -3.11
CA TRP A 80 -27.12 7.57 -2.50
C TRP A 80 -27.52 8.68 -3.48
N PHE A 81 -26.52 9.26 -4.17
CA PHE A 81 -26.71 10.33 -5.13
C PHE A 81 -27.56 9.88 -6.31
N THR A 82 -27.23 8.74 -6.91
CA THR A 82 -28.01 8.18 -8.03
C THR A 82 -29.47 7.94 -7.63
N ARG A 83 -29.75 7.32 -6.48
CA ARG A 83 -31.13 7.13 -5.99
C ARG A 83 -31.88 8.46 -5.85
N LYS A 84 -31.21 9.50 -5.37
CA LYS A 84 -31.82 10.83 -5.17
C LYS A 84 -32.07 11.54 -6.50
N THR A 85 -31.14 11.43 -7.44
CA THR A 85 -31.25 11.99 -8.79
C THR A 85 -32.37 11.31 -9.57
N TRP A 86 -32.43 9.97 -9.55
CA TRP A 86 -33.51 9.22 -10.19
C TRP A 86 -34.89 9.52 -9.60
N GLY A 87 -34.98 9.73 -8.29
CA GLY A 87 -36.21 10.21 -7.67
C GLY A 87 -36.67 11.53 -8.28
N ARG A 88 -35.78 12.53 -8.35
CA ARG A 88 -36.12 13.86 -8.89
C ARG A 88 -36.53 13.80 -10.36
N VAL A 89 -35.83 13.01 -11.17
CA VAL A 89 -36.18 12.79 -12.59
C VAL A 89 -37.60 12.21 -12.73
N GLN A 90 -37.97 11.30 -11.83
CA GLN A 90 -39.29 10.66 -11.79
C GLN A 90 -40.35 11.48 -11.03
N ALA A 91 -40.08 12.76 -10.74
CA ALA A 91 -40.96 13.62 -9.93
C ALA A 91 -41.36 13.04 -8.56
N ARG A 92 -40.54 12.14 -7.99
CA ARG A 92 -40.73 11.59 -6.65
C ARG A 92 -39.58 11.95 -5.72
N ARG A 93 -39.82 11.97 -4.42
CA ARG A 93 -38.72 12.18 -3.46
C ARG A 93 -37.90 10.89 -3.36
N GLY A 94 -36.57 11.01 -3.48
CA GLY A 94 -35.63 9.92 -3.20
C GLY A 94 -35.54 9.62 -1.69
N PRO A 95 -34.53 8.85 -1.25
CA PRO A 95 -34.39 8.44 0.15
C PRO A 95 -34.40 9.64 1.12
N PHE A 96 -35.31 9.64 2.10
CA PHE A 96 -35.46 10.72 3.08
C PHE A 96 -35.65 10.25 4.53
N HIS A 97 -36.09 9.00 4.75
CA HIS A 97 -36.52 8.54 6.07
C HIS A 97 -35.38 8.12 7.01
N ILE A 98 -34.31 7.52 6.50
CA ILE A 98 -33.22 6.99 7.33
C ILE A 98 -32.06 8.01 7.40
N GLY A 99 -32.02 8.77 8.51
CA GLY A 99 -31.06 9.84 8.78
C GLY A 99 -31.36 11.17 8.08
N LYS A 100 -30.61 12.22 8.40
CA LYS A 100 -30.77 13.55 7.77
C LYS A 100 -30.57 13.43 6.25
N TYR A 101 -31.58 13.79 5.47
CA TYR A 101 -31.62 13.67 4.00
C TYR A 101 -31.43 12.25 3.43
N GLY A 102 -31.64 11.19 4.22
CA GLY A 102 -31.49 9.80 3.78
C GLY A 102 -30.05 9.28 3.75
N GLY A 103 -29.09 9.96 4.39
CA GLY A 103 -27.67 9.60 4.34
C GLY A 103 -27.33 8.22 4.92
N LEU A 104 -28.12 7.74 5.88
CA LEU A 104 -27.89 6.45 6.54
C LEU A 104 -28.57 5.27 5.82
N GLN A 105 -29.26 5.51 4.70
CA GLN A 105 -30.00 4.50 3.96
C GLN A 105 -29.12 3.33 3.50
N LEU A 106 -27.90 3.60 3.03
CA LEU A 106 -27.01 2.56 2.52
C LEU A 106 -26.44 1.67 3.61
N PHE A 107 -26.22 2.22 4.80
CA PHE A 107 -25.86 1.42 5.96
C PHE A 107 -27.00 0.48 6.36
N ALA A 108 -28.24 0.98 6.36
CA ALA A 108 -29.41 0.14 6.61
C ALA A 108 -29.58 -0.97 5.55
N ASP A 109 -29.36 -0.65 4.28
CA ASP A 109 -29.40 -1.63 3.20
C ASP A 109 -28.30 -2.70 3.35
N ALA A 110 -27.08 -2.30 3.74
CA ALA A 110 -25.98 -3.24 3.99
C ALA A 110 -26.31 -4.20 5.15
N ILE A 111 -26.80 -3.68 6.28
CA ILE A 111 -27.22 -4.50 7.43
C ILE A 111 -28.33 -5.48 7.01
N LYS A 112 -29.31 -5.00 6.23
CA LYS A 112 -30.40 -5.83 5.69
C LYS A 112 -29.88 -6.98 4.82
N LEU A 113 -28.86 -6.73 3.99
CA LEU A 113 -28.27 -7.77 3.14
C LEU A 113 -27.48 -8.80 3.95
N VAL A 114 -26.75 -8.38 4.98
CA VAL A 114 -26.00 -9.31 5.87
C VAL A 114 -26.96 -10.18 6.69
N ALA A 115 -28.08 -9.62 7.12
CA ALA A 115 -29.11 -10.37 7.84
C ALA A 115 -29.91 -11.34 6.95
N LYS A 116 -29.73 -11.30 5.63
CA LYS A 116 -30.49 -12.13 4.69
C LYS A 116 -29.85 -13.51 4.55
N GLU A 117 -30.70 -14.54 4.59
CA GLU A 117 -30.27 -15.92 4.35
C GLU A 117 -29.72 -16.10 2.93
N THR A 118 -28.61 -16.83 2.82
CA THR A 118 -27.96 -17.15 1.54
C THR A 118 -28.62 -18.38 0.91
N ILE A 119 -29.52 -18.16 -0.04
CA ILE A 119 -30.17 -19.24 -0.81
C ILE A 119 -29.32 -19.54 -2.04
N ILE A 120 -28.86 -20.80 -2.18
CA ILE A 120 -28.08 -21.26 -3.34
C ILE A 120 -28.95 -22.25 -4.13
N PRO A 121 -29.13 -22.08 -5.45
CA PRO A 121 -29.90 -23.00 -6.27
C PRO A 121 -29.30 -24.41 -6.29
N ASP A 122 -30.14 -25.44 -6.33
CA ASP A 122 -29.67 -26.85 -6.31
C ASP A 122 -28.83 -27.25 -7.52
N LYS A 123 -29.12 -26.65 -8.69
CA LYS A 123 -28.39 -26.90 -9.94
C LYS A 123 -27.08 -26.09 -10.04
N ALA A 124 -26.83 -25.18 -9.11
CA ALA A 124 -25.66 -24.31 -9.15
C ALA A 124 -24.43 -24.98 -8.53
N LYS A 125 -23.25 -24.65 -9.06
CA LYS A 125 -21.97 -25.08 -8.47
C LYS A 125 -21.68 -24.27 -7.20
N ARG A 126 -22.06 -24.82 -6.04
CA ARG A 126 -22.06 -24.15 -4.71
C ARG A 126 -20.76 -23.41 -4.33
N TRP A 127 -19.60 -23.93 -4.72
CA TRP A 127 -18.31 -23.29 -4.42
C TRP A 127 -18.09 -22.07 -5.31
N MET A 128 -18.14 -22.25 -6.63
CA MET A 128 -17.89 -21.18 -7.60
C MET A 128 -18.93 -20.06 -7.49
N TYR A 129 -20.20 -20.40 -7.26
CA TYR A 129 -21.28 -19.43 -7.11
C TYR A 129 -21.07 -18.46 -5.94
N ARG A 130 -20.38 -18.89 -4.87
CA ARG A 130 -20.06 -18.05 -3.70
C ARG A 130 -18.80 -17.19 -3.90
N VAL A 131 -17.79 -17.72 -4.58
CA VAL A 131 -16.48 -17.07 -4.72
C VAL A 131 -16.46 -16.04 -5.85
N LEU A 132 -17.17 -16.30 -6.94
CA LEU A 132 -17.11 -15.45 -8.14
C LEU A 132 -17.56 -13.99 -7.92
N PRO A 133 -18.65 -13.70 -7.17
CA PRO A 133 -19.01 -12.32 -6.84
C PRO A 133 -17.91 -11.57 -6.07
N SER A 134 -17.24 -12.27 -5.13
CA SER A 134 -16.13 -11.71 -4.38
C SER A 134 -14.90 -11.46 -5.27
N LEU A 135 -14.63 -12.37 -6.21
CA LEU A 135 -13.54 -12.22 -7.16
C LEU A 135 -13.75 -11.02 -8.10
N LEU A 136 -14.98 -10.79 -8.55
CA LEU A 136 -15.35 -9.61 -9.33
C LEU A 136 -15.06 -8.32 -8.55
N LEU A 137 -15.46 -8.27 -7.29
CA LEU A 137 -15.23 -7.12 -6.43
C LEU A 137 -13.73 -6.84 -6.27
N ILE A 138 -12.92 -7.88 -6.02
CA ILE A 138 -11.46 -7.75 -5.91
C ILE A 138 -10.85 -7.26 -7.22
N ALA A 139 -11.25 -7.83 -8.36
CA ALA A 139 -10.74 -7.46 -9.68
C ALA A 139 -11.02 -5.99 -10.03
N VAL A 140 -12.14 -5.43 -9.57
CA VAL A 140 -12.50 -4.02 -9.78
C VAL A 140 -11.78 -3.09 -8.79
N LEU A 141 -11.48 -3.55 -7.57
CA LEU A 141 -10.81 -2.73 -6.56
C LEU A 141 -9.30 -2.57 -6.80
N ILE A 142 -8.61 -3.61 -7.30
CA ILE A 142 -7.16 -3.59 -7.52
C ILE A 142 -6.70 -2.42 -8.43
N PRO A 143 -7.35 -2.12 -9.56
CA PRO A 143 -7.01 -0.98 -10.41
C PRO A 143 -6.90 0.36 -9.70
N PHE A 144 -7.69 0.61 -8.66
CA PHE A 144 -7.67 1.89 -7.93
C PHE A 144 -6.33 2.16 -7.22
N ALA A 145 -5.53 1.12 -6.96
CA ALA A 145 -4.18 1.27 -6.40
C ALA A 145 -3.17 1.83 -7.42
N PHE A 146 -3.42 1.67 -8.72
CA PHE A 146 -2.54 2.11 -9.79
C PHE A 146 -2.91 3.48 -10.36
N ILE A 147 -4.10 4.00 -10.03
CA ILE A 147 -4.56 5.31 -10.50
C ILE A 147 -3.84 6.42 -9.72
N PRO A 148 -3.23 7.41 -10.40
CA PRO A 148 -2.63 8.56 -9.74
C PRO A 148 -3.72 9.52 -9.25
N TRP A 149 -3.75 9.80 -7.95
CA TRP A 149 -4.73 10.72 -7.34
C TRP A 149 -4.17 12.12 -7.11
N ASP A 150 -2.86 12.23 -6.90
CA ASP A 150 -2.12 13.47 -6.73
C ASP A 150 -0.64 13.23 -7.07
N ASN A 151 0.09 14.30 -7.38
CA ASN A 151 1.51 14.27 -7.79
C ASN A 151 2.43 13.57 -6.79
N ASN A 152 2.06 13.50 -5.50
CA ASN A 152 2.86 12.83 -4.46
C ASN A 152 2.11 11.65 -3.78
N SER A 153 0.90 11.33 -4.24
CA SER A 153 0.03 10.34 -3.61
C SER A 153 -0.24 9.14 -4.53
N PHE A 154 0.83 8.46 -4.91
CA PHE A 154 0.77 7.13 -5.50
C PHE A 154 0.71 6.07 -4.38
N ILE A 155 -0.15 5.07 -4.53
CA ILE A 155 -0.15 3.88 -3.67
C ILE A 155 0.95 2.92 -4.15
N ALA A 156 0.98 2.62 -5.45
CA ALA A 156 2.05 1.86 -6.08
C ALA A 156 2.47 2.57 -7.37
N ASP A 157 3.62 3.25 -7.35
CA ASP A 157 4.20 3.84 -8.55
C ASP A 157 4.90 2.75 -9.35
N LEU A 158 4.20 2.26 -10.37
CA LEU A 158 4.70 1.29 -11.34
C LEU A 158 4.72 1.97 -12.70
N SER A 159 5.83 1.84 -13.42
CA SER A 159 5.96 2.31 -14.81
C SER A 159 4.92 1.67 -15.75
N VAL A 160 4.35 0.53 -15.35
CA VAL A 160 3.37 -0.27 -16.11
C VAL A 160 1.95 -0.15 -15.53
N SER A 161 1.68 0.84 -14.67
CA SER A 161 0.39 1.07 -14.00
C SER A 161 -0.81 1.10 -14.95
N LEU A 162 -0.67 1.77 -16.11
CA LEU A 162 -1.72 1.86 -17.13
C LEU A 162 -2.06 0.49 -17.73
N VAL A 163 -1.05 -0.28 -18.13
CA VAL A 163 -1.24 -1.60 -18.74
C VAL A 163 -1.83 -2.59 -17.72
N LEU A 164 -1.38 -2.54 -16.46
CA LEU A 164 -1.95 -3.34 -15.37
C LEU A 164 -3.42 -3.01 -15.14
N THR A 165 -3.78 -1.72 -15.15
CA THR A 165 -5.18 -1.28 -15.03
C THR A 165 -6.05 -1.92 -16.12
N PHE A 166 -5.62 -1.87 -17.38
CA PHE A 166 -6.35 -2.51 -18.47
C PHE A 166 -6.39 -4.04 -18.33
N ALA A 167 -5.29 -4.67 -17.90
CA ALA A 167 -5.24 -6.11 -17.68
C ALA A 167 -6.24 -6.59 -16.62
N PHE A 168 -6.44 -5.84 -15.53
CA PHE A 168 -7.46 -6.18 -14.53
C PHE A 168 -8.88 -5.93 -15.04
N LEU A 169 -9.09 -4.87 -15.85
CA LEU A 169 -10.40 -4.60 -16.45
C LEU A 169 -10.84 -5.70 -17.44
N THR A 170 -9.92 -6.35 -18.16
CA THR A 170 -10.27 -7.46 -19.05
C THR A 170 -10.62 -8.75 -18.32
N VAL A 171 -10.23 -8.90 -17.05
CA VAL A 171 -10.61 -10.06 -16.21
C VAL A 171 -12.09 -9.99 -15.82
N VAL A 172 -12.63 -8.79 -15.59
CA VAL A 172 -14.02 -8.57 -15.16
C VAL A 172 -15.06 -9.30 -16.04
N PRO A 173 -15.08 -9.13 -17.39
CA PRO A 173 -16.05 -9.81 -18.24
C PRO A 173 -15.91 -11.35 -18.24
N VAL A 174 -14.68 -11.87 -18.10
CA VAL A 174 -14.45 -13.32 -18.03
C VAL A 174 -15.08 -13.88 -16.75
N VAL A 175 -14.85 -13.20 -15.61
CA VAL A 175 -15.41 -13.63 -14.33
C VAL A 175 -16.94 -13.48 -14.31
N SER A 176 -17.52 -12.47 -14.97
CA SER A 176 -18.98 -12.31 -15.05
C SER A 176 -19.64 -13.43 -15.86
N VAL A 177 -19.05 -13.86 -16.98
CA VAL A 177 -19.55 -15.00 -17.77
C VAL A 177 -19.45 -16.30 -16.96
N LEU A 178 -18.34 -16.50 -16.24
CA LEU A 178 -18.19 -17.64 -15.33
C LEU A 178 -19.26 -17.63 -14.22
N ALA A 179 -19.58 -16.47 -13.67
CA ALA A 179 -20.65 -16.34 -12.68
C ALA A 179 -22.00 -16.77 -13.26
N GLY A 180 -22.31 -16.34 -14.50
CA GLY A 180 -23.52 -16.75 -15.22
C GLY A 180 -23.59 -18.26 -15.46
N TRP A 181 -22.48 -18.87 -15.90
CA TRP A 181 -22.40 -20.31 -16.13
C TRP A 181 -22.60 -21.15 -14.87
N THR A 182 -22.11 -20.68 -13.72
CA THR A 182 -22.18 -21.43 -12.46
C THR A 182 -23.57 -21.49 -11.83
N SER A 183 -24.48 -20.62 -12.27
CA SER A 183 -25.89 -20.57 -11.83
C SER A 183 -26.68 -21.83 -12.23
N GLY A 184 -26.24 -22.55 -13.28
CA GLY A 184 -26.91 -23.79 -13.73
C GLY A 184 -28.25 -23.57 -14.46
N SER A 185 -28.52 -22.34 -14.89
CA SER A 185 -29.70 -21.95 -15.67
C SER A 185 -29.30 -21.47 -17.07
N LYS A 186 -30.06 -21.88 -18.10
CA LYS A 186 -29.83 -21.44 -19.49
C LYS A 186 -29.99 -19.93 -19.65
N TYR A 187 -30.91 -19.32 -18.90
CA TYR A 187 -31.17 -17.88 -19.00
C TYR A 187 -30.03 -17.03 -18.46
N THR A 188 -29.38 -17.46 -17.37
CA THR A 188 -28.25 -16.74 -16.77
C THR A 188 -26.96 -16.88 -17.59
N LEU A 189 -26.89 -17.88 -18.49
CA LEU A 189 -25.75 -18.04 -19.39
C LEU A 189 -25.84 -17.18 -20.66
N ILE A 190 -27.06 -16.92 -21.13
CA ILE A 190 -27.31 -16.16 -22.36
C ILE A 190 -27.31 -14.64 -22.09
N GLY A 191 -27.84 -14.22 -20.95
CA GLY A 191 -27.87 -12.81 -20.53
C GLY A 191 -26.54 -12.33 -19.98
#